data_AF-A0A915IN06-F1
#
_entry.id   AF-A0A915IN06-F1
#
_cell.length_a   1.000
_cell.length_b   1.000
_cell.length_c   1.000
_cell.angle_alpha   90.00
_cell.angle_beta   90.00
_cell.angle_gamma   90.00
#
_symmetry.space_group_name_H-M   'P 1'
#
loop_
_entity.id
_entity.type
_entity.pdbx_description
1 polymer ?
#
loop_
_entity_poly.entity_id
_entity_poly.type
_entity_poly.pdbx_seq_one_letter_code
_entity_poly.pdbx_strand_id
1 'polypeptide(L)'
;MVGTFVPPTPFKRSRGFVGYNFETFSRNFVPQWRHEHFFSVFSVYFPAATGIMAGANISGDLKDPSKAIPKGTLLAIFLTTIIYMIALWMVASSCERDASGVIDEFGQ
;
A
#
# COMPACT_ATOMS: atom_id res chain seq x y z
N MET A 1 -2.02 9.54 -0.83
CA MET A 1 -3.16 9.20 -1.72
C MET A 1 -3.65 10.41 -2.51
N VAL A 2 -3.93 11.57 -1.92
CA VAL A 2 -4.49 12.73 -2.66
C VAL A 2 -3.61 13.20 -3.85
N GLY A 3 -2.28 13.14 -3.74
CA GLY A 3 -1.37 13.59 -4.80
C GLY A 3 -1.32 12.75 -6.08
N THR A 4 -1.93 11.55 -6.10
CA THR A 4 -1.92 10.66 -7.27
C THR A 4 -2.93 11.05 -8.35
N PHE A 5 -3.90 11.91 -8.03
CA PHE A 5 -4.89 12.43 -8.97
C PHE A 5 -4.41 13.63 -9.80
N VAL A 6 -3.23 14.18 -9.46
CA VAL A 6 -2.63 15.27 -10.23
C VAL A 6 -1.92 14.67 -11.45
N PRO A 7 -2.20 15.15 -12.68
CA PRO A 7 -1.57 14.61 -13.87
C PRO A 7 -0.03 14.72 -13.79
N PRO A 8 0.70 13.69 -14.23
CA PRO A 8 2.16 13.66 -14.14
C PRO A 8 2.78 14.68 -15.10
N THR A 9 3.61 15.58 -14.58
CA THR A 9 4.49 16.43 -15.39
C THR A 9 5.65 15.60 -15.96
N PRO A 10 6.32 16.02 -17.04
CA PRO A 10 7.47 15.30 -17.61
C PRO A 10 8.56 14.98 -16.57
N PHE A 11 8.80 15.92 -15.65
CA PHE A 11 9.70 15.71 -14.51
C PHE A 11 9.25 14.57 -13.58
N LYS A 12 7.96 14.50 -13.21
CA LYS A 12 7.43 13.41 -12.36
C LYS A 12 7.48 12.06 -13.08
N ARG A 13 7.28 12.06 -14.40
CA ARG A 13 7.37 10.87 -15.24
C ARG A 13 8.80 10.31 -15.28
N SER A 14 9.80 11.17 -15.43
CA SER A 14 11.22 10.76 -15.39
C SER A 14 11.62 10.10 -14.06
N ARG A 15 10.89 10.40 -12.97
CA ARG A 15 11.08 9.84 -11.62
C ARG A 15 10.21 8.61 -11.33
N GLY A 16 9.51 8.08 -12.35
CA GLY A 16 8.73 6.85 -12.25
C GLY A 16 7.25 7.06 -11.88
N PHE A 17 6.79 8.30 -11.72
CA PHE A 17 5.37 8.57 -11.51
C PHE A 17 4.66 8.81 -12.86
N VAL A 18 3.94 7.80 -13.34
CA VAL A 18 3.33 7.78 -14.68
C VAL A 18 1.82 8.06 -14.66
N GLY A 19 1.22 8.19 -13.48
CA GLY A 19 -0.23 8.31 -13.29
C GLY A 19 -0.94 6.96 -13.44
N TYR A 20 -2.25 6.90 -13.16
CA TYR A 20 -3.01 5.65 -13.19
C TYR A 20 -3.06 5.04 -14.59
N ASN A 21 -2.30 3.95 -14.79
CA ASN A 21 -2.27 3.19 -16.03
C ASN A 21 -2.44 1.70 -15.76
N PHE A 22 -3.35 1.06 -16.50
CA PHE A 22 -3.58 -0.38 -16.42
C PHE A 22 -2.40 -1.21 -16.95
N GLU A 23 -1.63 -0.67 -17.89
CA GLU A 23 -0.43 -1.31 -18.41
C GLU A 23 0.66 -1.39 -17.35
N THR A 24 0.93 -0.27 -16.65
CA THR A 24 1.86 -0.22 -15.51
C THR A 24 1.40 -1.17 -14.40
N PHE A 25 0.09 -1.23 -14.10
CA PHE A 25 -0.46 -2.19 -13.14
C PHE A 25 -0.17 -3.64 -13.55
N SER A 26 -0.40 -4.00 -14.82
CA SER A 26 -0.19 -5.36 -15.32
C SER A 26 1.28 -5.77 -15.25
N ARG A 27 2.20 -4.85 -15.57
CA ARG A 27 3.65 -5.04 -15.40
C ARG A 27 4.02 -5.18 -13.92
N ASN A 28 3.29 -4.49 -13.04
CA ASN A 28 3.51 -4.51 -11.60
C ASN A 28 2.89 -5.70 -10.87
N PHE A 29 2.07 -6.51 -11.53
CA PHE A 29 1.28 -7.55 -10.86
C PHE A 29 2.13 -8.76 -10.40
N VAL A 30 3.14 -9.14 -11.17
CA VAL A 30 3.98 -10.32 -10.87
C VAL A 30 5.23 -9.93 -10.08
N PRO A 31 5.65 -10.71 -9.07
CA PRO A 31 6.83 -10.36 -8.27
C PRO A 31 8.10 -10.38 -9.12
N GLN A 32 8.97 -9.38 -8.92
CA GLN A 32 10.31 -9.35 -9.50
C GLN A 32 11.32 -9.16 -8.36
N TRP A 33 11.76 -10.29 -7.84
CA TRP A 33 12.75 -10.36 -6.77
C TRP A 33 14.11 -9.86 -7.28
N ARG A 34 14.76 -8.97 -6.54
CA ARG A 34 16.14 -8.52 -6.83
C ARG A 34 17.15 -9.26 -5.97
N HIS A 35 17.21 -8.89 -4.70
CA HIS A 35 18.08 -9.53 -3.69
C HIS A 35 17.26 -10.07 -2.50
N GLU A 36 15.93 -10.07 -2.63
CA GLU A 36 14.99 -10.44 -1.59
C GLU A 36 14.16 -11.65 -2.01
N HIS A 37 13.57 -12.33 -1.05
CA HIS A 37 12.64 -13.43 -1.27
C HIS A 37 11.35 -13.16 -0.48
N PHE A 38 10.31 -13.97 -0.74
CA PHE A 38 8.98 -13.77 -0.15
C PHE A 38 9.01 -13.56 1.37
N PHE A 39 9.68 -14.44 2.12
CA PHE A 39 9.73 -14.33 3.58
C PHE A 39 10.50 -13.10 4.08
N SER A 40 11.53 -12.64 3.36
CA SER A 40 12.24 -11.40 3.69
C SER A 40 11.29 -10.19 3.62
N VAL A 41 10.59 -10.02 2.50
CA VAL A 41 9.62 -8.92 2.34
C VAL A 41 8.43 -9.05 3.30
N PHE A 42 7.94 -10.27 3.52
CA PHE A 42 6.89 -10.54 4.50
C PHE A 42 7.33 -10.11 5.92
N SER A 43 8.57 -10.38 6.32
CA SER A 43 9.07 -10.02 7.66
C SER A 43 9.09 -8.50 7.90
N VAL A 44 9.35 -7.71 6.86
CA VAL A 44 9.30 -6.24 6.92
C VAL A 44 7.86 -5.73 6.98
N TYR A 45 6.94 -6.40 6.28
CA TYR A 45 5.52 -6.02 6.25
C TYR A 45 4.76 -6.50 7.50
N PHE A 46 5.14 -7.63 8.08
CA PHE A 46 4.41 -8.29 9.17
C PHE A 46 4.10 -7.37 10.37
N PRO A 47 5.04 -6.53 10.86
CA PRO A 47 4.75 -5.58 11.93
C PRO A 47 3.58 -4.63 11.62
N ALA A 48 3.32 -4.30 10.36
CA ALA A 48 2.19 -3.45 9.97
C ALA A 48 0.83 -4.10 10.23
N ALA A 49 0.75 -5.44 10.20
CA ALA A 49 -0.45 -6.20 10.53
C ALA A 49 -0.58 -6.50 12.04
N THR A 50 0.47 -6.26 12.82
CA THR A 50 0.42 -6.42 14.28
C THR A 50 -0.24 -5.21 14.94
N GLY A 51 -0.65 -5.32 16.22
CA GLY A 51 -1.25 -4.22 16.99
C GLY A 51 -2.74 -4.36 17.30
N ILE A 52 -3.37 -5.46 16.88
CA ILE A 52 -4.78 -5.78 17.20
C ILE A 52 -5.07 -5.74 18.71
N MET A 53 -4.07 -6.04 19.54
CA MET A 53 -4.20 -6.08 21.00
C MET A 53 -4.28 -4.70 21.66
N ALA A 54 -4.00 -3.60 20.96
CA ALA A 54 -4.10 -2.26 21.52
C ALA A 54 -5.53 -1.90 21.96
N GLY A 55 -6.55 -2.43 21.26
CA GLY A 55 -7.96 -2.22 21.61
C GLY A 55 -8.41 -2.94 22.88
N ALA A 56 -7.70 -3.99 23.31
CA ALA A 56 -8.02 -4.71 24.53
C ALA A 56 -7.61 -3.94 25.80
N ASN A 57 -6.67 -3.01 25.70
CA ASN A 57 -6.14 -2.28 26.85
C ASN A 57 -7.12 -1.23 27.43
N ILE A 58 -8.16 -0.86 26.67
CA ILE A 58 -9.24 0.08 27.09
C ILE A 58 -10.56 -0.70 27.30
N SER A 59 -10.49 -2.03 27.33
CA SER A 59 -11.69 -2.87 27.39
C SER A 59 -12.46 -2.76 28.71
N GLY A 60 -11.84 -2.22 29.78
CA GLY A 60 -12.46 -1.99 31.08
C GLY A 60 -13.59 -0.95 31.07
N ASP A 61 -13.59 -0.03 30.09
CA ASP A 61 -14.61 1.02 29.93
C ASP A 61 -15.76 0.60 28.98
N LEU A 62 -15.75 -0.65 28.50
CA LEU A 62 -16.79 -1.14 27.60
C LEU A 62 -18.03 -1.58 28.39
N LYS A 63 -19.21 -1.18 27.90
CA LYS A 63 -20.50 -1.64 28.44
C LYS A 63 -20.66 -3.16 28.42
N ASP A 64 -20.16 -3.82 27.36
CA ASP A 64 -20.21 -5.28 27.15
C ASP A 64 -18.91 -5.78 26.50
N PRO A 65 -17.80 -5.95 27.24
CA PRO A 65 -16.48 -6.25 26.69
C PRO A 65 -16.45 -7.57 25.91
N SER A 66 -17.13 -8.62 26.41
CA SER A 66 -17.15 -9.95 25.78
C SER A 66 -17.76 -9.96 24.37
N LYS A 67 -18.60 -8.97 24.02
CA LYS A 67 -19.18 -8.83 22.67
C LYS A 67 -18.48 -7.75 21.86
N ALA A 68 -18.05 -6.66 22.50
CA ALA A 68 -17.48 -5.51 21.83
C ALA A 68 -16.05 -5.77 21.31
N ILE A 69 -15.21 -6.48 22.07
CA ILE A 69 -13.84 -6.82 21.66
C ILE A 69 -13.81 -7.63 20.36
N PRO A 70 -14.45 -8.81 20.24
CA PRO A 70 -14.35 -9.60 19.02
C PRO A 70 -14.93 -8.88 17.80
N LYS A 71 -16.02 -8.12 17.96
CA LYS A 71 -16.62 -7.35 16.85
C LYS A 71 -15.71 -6.19 16.42
N GLY A 72 -15.18 -5.44 17.38
CA GLY A 72 -14.27 -4.31 17.11
C GLY A 72 -12.99 -4.77 16.42
N THR A 73 -12.39 -5.86 16.91
CA THR A 73 -11.19 -6.46 16.31
C THR A 73 -11.42 -6.93 14.89
N LEU A 74 -12.49 -7.70 14.62
CA LEU A 74 -12.77 -8.19 13.26
C LEU A 74 -13.05 -7.05 12.28
N LEU A 75 -13.79 -6.03 12.72
CA LEU A 75 -14.08 -4.85 11.90
C LEU A 75 -12.82 -4.03 11.65
N ALA A 76 -11.95 -3.87 12.65
CA ALA A 76 -10.66 -3.20 12.49
C ALA A 76 -9.77 -3.93 11.47
N ILE A 77 -9.65 -5.26 11.56
CA ILE A 77 -8.88 -6.09 10.62
C ILE A 77 -9.43 -5.93 9.19
N PHE A 78 -10.76 -5.97 9.04
CA PHE A 78 -11.39 -5.82 7.74
C PHE A 78 -11.10 -4.46 7.10
N LEU A 79 -11.26 -3.38 7.88
CA LEU A 79 -11.00 -2.02 7.39
C LEU A 79 -9.53 -1.79 7.05
N THR A 80 -8.59 -2.22 7.89
CA THR A 80 -7.15 -2.06 7.61
C THR A 80 -6.74 -2.85 6.38
N THR A 81 -7.29 -4.06 6.19
CA THR A 81 -7.06 -4.86 4.98
C THR A 81 -7.52 -4.12 3.72
N ILE A 82 -8.72 -3.52 3.73
CA ILE A 82 -9.21 -2.73 2.59
C ILE A 82 -8.29 -1.55 2.29
N ILE A 83 -7.89 -0.79 3.32
CA ILE A 83 -7.03 0.38 3.16
C ILE A 83 -5.68 -0.02 2.56
N TYR A 84 -5.08 -1.12 3.02
CA TYR A 84 -3.84 -1.64 2.44
C TYR A 84 -3.99 -2.09 1.00
N MET A 85 -5.09 -2.77 0.65
CA MET A 85 -5.37 -3.18 -0.73
C MET A 85 -5.51 -1.98 -1.67
N ILE A 86 -6.20 -0.93 -1.23
CA ILE A 86 -6.35 0.32 -2.01
C ILE A 86 -4.99 0.99 -2.20
N ALA A 87 -4.16 1.07 -1.16
CA ALA A 87 -2.82 1.64 -1.25
C ALA A 87 -1.92 0.87 -2.23
N LEU A 88 -1.93 -0.47 -2.16
CA LEU A 88 -1.19 -1.34 -3.07
C LEU A 88 -1.64 -1.14 -4.52
N TRP A 89 -2.95 -1.13 -4.76
CA TRP A 89 -3.49 -0.91 -6.10
C TRP A 89 -3.08 0.46 -6.68
N MET A 90 -3.11 1.52 -5.88
CA MET A 90 -2.70 2.85 -6.35
C MET A 90 -1.22 2.89 -6.70
N VAL A 91 -0.33 2.39 -5.85
CA VAL A 91 1.10 2.38 -6.14
C VAL A 91 1.41 1.51 -7.36
N ALA A 92 0.79 0.33 -7.45
CA ALA A 92 0.97 -0.58 -8.57
C ALA A 92 0.48 0.02 -9.90
N SER A 93 -0.54 0.86 -9.90
CA SER A 93 -1.06 1.49 -11.12
C SER A 93 -0.41 2.83 -11.45
N SER A 94 0.19 3.54 -10.48
CA SER A 94 0.72 4.89 -10.70
C SER A 94 2.24 4.99 -10.81
N CYS A 95 2.98 3.99 -10.33
CA CYS A 95 4.44 4.03 -10.23
C CYS A 95 5.10 2.91 -11.05
N GLU A 96 6.10 3.26 -11.86
CA GLU A 96 6.99 2.30 -12.51
C GLU A 96 8.01 1.72 -11.52
N ARG A 97 8.50 0.50 -11.79
CA ARG A 97 9.48 -0.20 -10.93
C ARG A 97 10.86 0.42 -10.97
N ASP A 98 11.22 0.95 -12.13
CA ASP A 98 12.51 1.54 -12.43
C ASP A 98 12.30 2.84 -13.19
N ALA A 99 13.07 3.86 -12.84
CA ALA A 99 13.02 5.17 -13.48
C ALA A 99 14.44 5.72 -13.60
N SER A 100 14.83 6.09 -14.82
CA SER A 100 16.16 6.60 -15.17
C SER A 100 16.44 7.98 -14.53
N GLY A 101 15.41 8.78 -14.24
CA GLY A 101 15.56 10.14 -13.75
C GLY A 101 16.01 11.14 -14.80
N VAL A 102 16.17 10.72 -16.06
CA VAL A 102 16.61 11.57 -17.17
C VAL A 102 15.38 12.19 -17.84
N ILE A 103 15.33 13.52 -17.87
CA ILE A 103 14.18 14.27 -18.41
C ILE A 103 14.08 14.22 -19.94
N ASP A 104 15.20 13.97 -20.62
CA ASP A 104 15.32 14.01 -22.08
C ASP A 104 14.71 12.77 -22.77
N GLU A 105 14.42 11.69 -22.04
CA GLU A 105 13.74 10.50 -22.61
C GLU A 105 12.24 10.76 -22.92
N PHE A 106 11.66 11.82 -22.35
CA PHE A 106 10.23 12.14 -22.47
C PHE A 106 9.96 13.52 -23.07
N GLY A 107 11.01 14.25 -23.46
CA GLY A 107 10.94 15.58 -24.06
C GLY A 107 11.09 15.52 -25.58
N GLN A 108 10.04 15.09 -26.28
CA GLN A 108 9.73 15.56 -27.65
C GLN A 108 8.43 16.34 -27.59
#